data_AF-A0A7X1P8S9-F1
#
_entry.id   AF-A0A7X1P8S9-F1
#
_cell.length_a   1.000
_cell.length_b   1.000
_cell.length_c   1.000
_cell.angle_alpha   90.00
_cell.angle_beta   90.00
_cell.angle_gamma   90.00
#
_symmetry.space_group_name_H-M   'P 1'
#
loop_
_entity.id
_entity.type
_entity.pdbx_description
1 polymer ?
#
loop_
_entity_poly.entity_id
_entity_poly.type
_entity_poly.pdbx_seq_one_letter_code
_entity_poly.pdbx_strand_id
1 'polypeptide(L)'
;MELLKSITGTDMLHVPYKGSGPVTIALLSGQIDTASASVTSQLPYIKSGKLRTLAVTSAKRSPQLPDVPTVIESGVPGYEVTIWYGMFVPAGVSQHIISRLNAELVKVLDTSTLK
;
A
#
# COMPACT_ATOMS: atom_id res chain seq x y z
N MET A 1 4.03 -1.79 -9.82
CA MET A 1 4.91 -2.77 -10.50
C MET A 1 5.81 -2.12 -11.54
N GLU A 2 5.46 -0.97 -12.15
CA GLU A 2 6.33 -0.33 -13.16
C GLU A 2 7.71 0.09 -12.63
N LEU A 3 7.81 0.63 -11.40
CA LEU A 3 9.13 0.89 -10.80
C LEU A 3 9.96 -0.39 -10.66
N LEU A 4 9.31 -1.51 -10.33
CA LEU A 4 10.00 -2.80 -10.18
C LEU A 4 10.60 -3.22 -11.52
N LYS A 5 9.77 -3.22 -12.58
CA LYS A 5 10.21 -3.49 -13.96
C LYS A 5 11.36 -2.59 -14.39
N SER A 6 11.27 -1.30 -14.08
CA SER A 6 12.30 -0.31 -14.44
C SER A 6 13.64 -0.56 -13.76
N ILE A 7 13.65 -1.04 -12.51
CA ILE A 7 14.90 -1.28 -11.77
C ILE A 7 15.48 -2.65 -12.11
N THR A 8 14.63 -3.68 -12.21
CA THR A 8 15.09 -5.08 -12.35
C THR A 8 15.22 -5.53 -13.81
N GLY A 9 14.67 -4.78 -14.77
CA GLY A 9 14.55 -5.21 -16.16
C GLY A 9 13.57 -6.35 -16.37
N THR A 10 12.76 -6.70 -15.35
CA THR A 10 11.75 -7.76 -15.46
C THR A 10 10.64 -7.33 -16.41
N ASP A 11 10.27 -8.23 -17.32
CA ASP A 11 9.11 -8.03 -18.18
C ASP A 11 7.84 -8.57 -17.51
N MET A 12 6.83 -7.71 -17.39
CA MET A 12 5.52 -8.02 -16.81
C MET A 12 4.45 -7.17 -17.50
N LEU A 13 3.36 -7.82 -17.90
CA LEU A 13 2.19 -7.15 -18.45
C LEU A 13 1.38 -6.49 -17.33
N HIS A 14 1.19 -5.17 -17.42
CA HIS A 14 0.27 -4.49 -16.53
C HIS A 14 -1.18 -4.72 -16.98
N VAL A 15 -1.97 -5.39 -16.14
CA VAL A 15 -3.42 -5.56 -16.33
C VAL A 15 -4.17 -4.65 -15.36
N PRO A 16 -4.80 -3.56 -15.84
CA PRO A 16 -5.45 -2.59 -14.96
C PRO A 16 -6.84 -3.06 -14.50
N TYR A 17 -7.15 -2.80 -13.22
CA TYR A 17 -8.45 -3.09 -12.61
C TYR A 17 -8.99 -1.86 -11.88
N LYS A 18 -10.32 -1.79 -11.72
CA LYS A 18 -11.03 -0.71 -11.02
C LYS A 18 -10.95 -0.84 -9.48
N GLY A 19 -9.75 -1.02 -8.94
CA GLY A 19 -9.48 -1.10 -7.49
C GLY A 19 -9.23 -2.52 -6.94
N SER A 20 -9.01 -2.62 -5.63
CA SER A 20 -8.50 -3.85 -4.98
C SER A 20 -9.45 -5.04 -5.03
N GLY A 21 -10.77 -4.84 -4.96
CA GLY A 21 -11.73 -5.94 -4.97
C GLY A 21 -11.64 -6.82 -6.22
N PRO A 22 -11.76 -6.23 -7.43
CA PRO A 22 -11.55 -6.96 -8.68
C PRO A 22 -10.15 -7.60 -8.80
N VAL A 23 -9.08 -6.95 -8.32
CA VAL A 23 -7.72 -7.53 -8.31
C VAL A 23 -7.66 -8.80 -7.48
N THR A 24 -8.26 -8.80 -6.29
CA THR A 24 -8.28 -9.99 -5.42
C THR A 24 -9.01 -11.16 -6.08
N ILE A 25 -10.15 -10.91 -6.73
CA ILE A 25 -10.89 -11.96 -7.45
C ILE A 25 -10.03 -12.52 -8.61
N ALA A 26 -9.37 -11.66 -9.37
CA ALA A 26 -8.51 -12.06 -10.48
C ALA A 26 -7.31 -12.90 -9.99
N LEU A 27 -6.68 -12.56 -8.86
CA LEU A 27 -5.63 -13.37 -8.24
C LEU A 27 -6.15 -14.74 -7.79
N LEU A 28 -7.27 -14.76 -7.07
CA LEU A 28 -7.83 -16.01 -6.52
C LEU A 28 -8.34 -16.96 -7.60
N SER A 29 -8.77 -16.43 -8.74
CA SER A 29 -9.21 -17.23 -9.91
C SER A 29 -8.06 -17.62 -10.84
N GLY A 30 -6.84 -17.12 -10.62
CA GLY A 30 -5.69 -17.36 -11.50
C GLY A 30 -5.74 -16.60 -12.82
N GLN A 31 -6.58 -15.57 -12.93
CA GLN A 31 -6.62 -14.71 -14.12
C GLN A 31 -5.36 -13.83 -14.23
N ILE A 32 -4.74 -13.50 -13.10
CA ILE A 32 -3.46 -12.81 -13.03
C ILE A 32 -2.53 -13.51 -12.04
N ASP A 33 -1.24 -13.55 -12.34
CA ASP A 33 -0.26 -14.28 -11.52
C ASP A 33 0.16 -13.50 -10.27
N THR A 34 0.26 -12.18 -10.38
CA THR A 34 0.74 -11.29 -9.31
C THR A 34 0.03 -9.95 -9.36
N ALA A 35 0.01 -9.26 -8.22
CA ALA A 35 -0.45 -7.88 -8.15
C ALA A 35 0.30 -7.10 -7.06
N SER A 36 0.36 -5.78 -7.23
CA SER A 36 0.67 -4.86 -6.14
C SER A 36 -0.65 -4.31 -5.60
N ALA A 37 -0.92 -4.53 -4.32
CA ALA A 37 -2.17 -4.13 -3.67
C ALA A 37 -1.90 -3.65 -2.24
N SER A 38 -2.81 -2.85 -1.68
CA SER A 38 -2.69 -2.39 -0.29
C SER A 38 -2.78 -3.56 0.69
N VAL A 39 -1.83 -3.61 1.63
CA VAL A 39 -1.80 -4.61 2.72
C VAL A 39 -3.13 -4.68 3.46
N THR A 40 -3.73 -3.52 3.78
CA THR A 40 -5.01 -3.48 4.52
C THR A 40 -6.13 -4.19 3.80
N SER A 41 -6.20 -4.07 2.47
CA SER A 41 -7.22 -4.73 1.66
C SER A 41 -7.01 -6.24 1.50
N GLN A 42 -5.75 -6.70 1.58
CA GLN A 42 -5.40 -8.10 1.34
C GLN A 42 -5.22 -8.91 2.63
N LEU A 43 -5.09 -8.26 3.78
CA LEU A 43 -4.78 -8.89 5.06
C LEU A 43 -5.67 -10.09 5.41
N PRO A 44 -7.01 -10.07 5.20
CA PRO A 44 -7.84 -11.24 5.45
C PRO A 44 -7.46 -12.45 4.60
N TYR A 45 -7.14 -12.25 3.33
CA TYR A 45 -6.78 -13.31 2.38
C TYR A 45 -5.37 -13.85 2.60
N ILE A 46 -4.46 -12.98 3.04
CA ILE A 46 -3.10 -13.35 3.46
C ILE A 46 -3.18 -14.23 4.71
N LYS A 47 -3.90 -13.77 5.74
CA LYS A 47 -4.08 -14.53 7.00
C LYS A 47 -4.80 -15.86 6.79
N SER A 48 -5.72 -15.94 5.85
CA SER A 48 -6.41 -17.20 5.51
C SER A 48 -5.59 -18.12 4.59
N GLY A 49 -4.35 -17.76 4.23
CA GLY A 49 -3.50 -18.56 3.33
C GLY A 49 -3.98 -18.63 1.88
N LYS A 50 -4.97 -17.82 1.49
CA LYS A 50 -5.52 -17.82 0.13
C LYS A 50 -4.65 -17.04 -0.84
N LEU A 51 -3.85 -16.11 -0.33
CA LEU A 51 -2.85 -15.38 -1.10
C LEU A 51 -1.48 -15.55 -0.46
N ARG A 52 -0.46 -15.77 -1.31
CA ARG A 52 0.94 -15.77 -0.91
C ARG A 52 1.51 -14.37 -1.08
N THR A 53 1.94 -13.77 0.03
CA THR A 53 2.61 -12.46 -0.02
C THR A 53 4.09 -12.65 -0.32
N LEU A 54 4.61 -11.95 -1.34
CA LEU A 54 6.00 -12.06 -1.75
C LEU A 54 6.91 -11.07 -1.01
N ALA A 55 6.50 -9.81 -0.95
CA ALA A 55 7.25 -8.74 -0.31
C ALA A 55 6.31 -7.55 0.02
N VAL A 56 6.72 -6.71 0.97
CA VAL A 56 6.14 -5.37 1.17
C VAL A 56 6.95 -4.31 0.41
N THR A 57 6.29 -3.25 -0.05
CA THR A 57 6.89 -2.21 -0.91
C THR A 57 7.44 -1.01 -0.15
N SER A 58 7.24 -0.94 1.17
CA SER A 58 7.84 0.05 2.06
C SER A 58 9.32 -0.23 2.30
N ALA A 59 10.11 0.79 2.66
CA ALA A 59 11.54 0.61 2.96
C ALA A 59 11.81 -0.32 4.15
N LYS A 60 10.84 -0.45 5.07
CA LYS A 60 10.89 -1.37 6.23
C LYS A 60 9.72 -2.32 6.21
N ARG A 61 9.86 -3.46 6.90
CA ARG A 61 8.78 -4.44 7.06
C ARG A 61 7.55 -3.81 7.72
N SER A 62 6.37 -4.28 7.32
CA SER A 62 5.13 -3.85 7.95
C SER A 62 4.97 -4.55 9.30
N PRO A 63 4.60 -3.85 10.39
CA PRO A 63 4.25 -4.49 11.65
C PRO A 63 3.10 -5.49 11.55
N GLN A 64 2.24 -5.35 10.53
CA GLN A 64 1.12 -6.28 10.27
C GLN A 64 1.58 -7.57 9.58
N LEU A 65 2.77 -7.56 8.96
CA LEU A 65 3.37 -8.68 8.22
C LEU A 65 4.89 -8.75 8.53
N PRO A 66 5.28 -8.98 9.79
CA PRO A 66 6.68 -8.89 10.23
C PRO A 66 7.59 -9.93 9.58
N ASP A 67 7.01 -11.07 9.16
CA ASP A 67 7.75 -12.17 8.53
C ASP A 67 7.94 -11.97 7.02
N VAL A 68 7.21 -11.02 6.42
CA VAL A 68 7.29 -10.73 4.98
C VAL A 68 8.45 -9.75 4.73
N PRO A 69 9.40 -10.08 3.85
CA PRO A 69 10.53 -9.20 3.56
C PRO A 69 10.09 -7.95 2.80
N THR A 70 10.93 -6.93 2.80
CA THR A 70 10.76 -5.80 1.87
C THR A 70 11.26 -6.19 0.47
N VAL A 71 10.86 -5.42 -0.55
CA VAL A 71 11.44 -5.56 -1.90
C VAL A 71 12.95 -5.23 -1.88
N ILE A 72 13.39 -4.31 -1.02
CA ILE A 72 14.81 -3.99 -0.81
C ILE A 72 15.58 -5.21 -0.26
N GLU A 73 15.06 -5.84 0.80
CA GLU A 73 15.62 -7.06 1.38
C GLU A 73 15.62 -8.24 0.39
N SER A 74 14.73 -8.19 -0.61
CA SER A 74 14.61 -9.19 -1.67
C SER A 74 15.54 -8.94 -2.86
N GLY A 75 16.45 -7.96 -2.76
CA GLY A 75 17.51 -7.75 -3.75
C GLY A 75 17.26 -6.63 -4.76
N VAL A 76 16.35 -5.69 -4.48
CA VAL A 76 16.10 -4.52 -5.34
C VAL A 76 16.40 -3.22 -4.56
N PRO A 77 17.68 -2.80 -4.49
CA PRO A 77 18.08 -1.60 -3.76
C PRO A 77 17.36 -0.34 -4.25
N GLY A 78 17.01 0.55 -3.33
CA GLY A 78 16.34 1.82 -3.64
C GLY A 78 14.86 1.70 -4.02
N TYR A 79 14.29 0.48 -4.02
CA TYR A 79 12.87 0.30 -4.24
C TYR A 79 12.05 0.74 -3.02
N GLU A 80 11.28 1.80 -3.17
CA GLU A 80 10.28 2.18 -2.18
C GLU A 80 9.04 2.74 -2.88
N VAL A 81 7.89 2.13 -2.60
CA VAL A 81 6.59 2.62 -3.04
C VAL A 81 5.61 2.48 -1.89
N THR A 82 5.22 3.59 -1.30
CA THR A 82 4.23 3.63 -0.22
C THR A 82 2.99 4.39 -0.66
N ILE A 83 1.85 4.00 -0.09
CA ILE A 83 0.60 4.73 -0.24
C ILE A 83 0.46 5.63 0.98
N TRP A 84 0.25 6.92 0.75
CA TRP A 84 -0.07 7.89 1.79
C TRP A 84 -1.42 8.53 1.48
N TYR A 85 -2.10 8.95 2.54
CA TYR A 85 -3.37 9.68 2.45
C TYR A 85 -3.19 11.06 3.06
N GLY A 86 -3.76 12.06 2.41
CA GLY A 86 -3.76 13.43 2.88
C GLY A 86 -5.16 14.02 2.78
N MET A 87 -5.43 15.01 3.64
CA MET A 87 -6.63 15.82 3.56
C MET A 87 -6.28 17.18 2.94
N PHE A 88 -7.07 17.60 1.96
CA PHE A 88 -6.90 18.86 1.25
C PHE A 88 -8.14 19.72 1.45
N VAL A 89 -7.95 21.04 1.40
CA VAL A 89 -9.03 22.02 1.47
C VAL A 89 -9.07 22.86 0.18
N PRO A 90 -10.22 23.46 -0.17
CA PRO A 90 -10.29 24.39 -1.30
C PRO A 90 -9.29 25.54 -1.18
N ALA A 91 -8.88 26.09 -2.32
CA ALA A 91 -8.06 27.30 -2.34
C ALA A 91 -8.79 28.48 -1.66
N GLY A 92 -8.06 29.31 -0.92
CA GLY A 92 -8.59 30.49 -0.24
C GLY A 92 -9.08 30.27 1.20
N VAL A 93 -9.07 29.03 1.71
CA VAL A 93 -9.33 28.78 3.14
C VAL A 93 -8.24 29.44 3.99
N SER A 94 -8.64 30.18 5.03
CA SER A 94 -7.70 30.93 5.86
C SER A 94 -6.79 30.00 6.66
N GLN A 95 -5.54 30.45 6.90
CA GLN A 95 -4.54 29.67 7.64
C GLN A 95 -5.03 29.26 9.04
N HIS A 96 -5.79 30.10 9.73
CA HIS A 96 -6.35 29.76 11.03
C HIS A 96 -7.28 28.52 10.97
N ILE A 97 -8.10 28.40 9.92
CA ILE A 97 -8.97 27.22 9.73
C ILE A 97 -8.14 25.98 9.42
N ILE A 98 -7.13 26.11 8.56
CA ILE A 98 -6.21 25.02 8.20
C ILE A 98 -5.49 24.50 9.45
N SER A 99 -4.92 25.40 10.26
CA SER A 99 -4.21 25.03 11.49
C SER A 99 -5.13 24.34 12.49
N ARG A 100 -6.37 24.82 12.66
CA ARG A 100 -7.35 24.15 13.53
C ARG A 100 -7.70 22.76 13.01
N LEU A 101 -7.96 22.61 11.72
CA LEU A 101 -8.29 21.31 11.10
C LEU A 101 -7.13 20.32 11.25
N ASN A 102 -5.90 20.75 11.01
CA ASN A 102 -4.71 19.93 11.19
C ASN A 102 -4.55 19.49 12.66
N ALA A 103 -4.68 20.42 13.61
CA ALA A 103 -4.54 20.11 15.04
C ALA A 103 -5.57 19.07 15.50
N GLU A 104 -6.84 19.20 15.08
CA GLU A 104 -7.87 18.21 15.42
C GLU A 104 -7.64 16.86 14.72
N LEU A 105 -7.18 16.86 13.47
CA LEU A 105 -6.83 15.61 12.76
C LEU A 105 -5.72 14.85 13.48
N VAL A 106 -4.64 15.55 13.89
CA VAL A 106 -3.52 14.93 14.62
C VAL A 106 -4.01 14.33 15.94
N LYS A 107 -4.85 15.04 16.71
CA LYS A 107 -5.44 14.51 17.94
C LYS A 107 -6.22 13.22 17.69
N VAL A 108 -7.01 13.15 16.62
CA VAL A 108 -7.79 11.96 16.26
C VAL A 108 -6.85 10.79 15.91
N LEU A 109 -5.83 11.03 15.08
CA LEU A 109 -4.84 10.01 14.72
C LEU A 109 -4.06 9.49 15.92
N ASP A 110 -3.92 10.30 16.98
CA ASP A 110 -3.24 9.91 18.21
C ASP A 110 -4.10 9.09 19.18
N THR A 111 -5.40 8.92 18.93
CA THR A 111 -6.30 8.13 19.77
C THR A 111 -5.98 6.63 19.72
N SER A 112 -6.26 5.93 20.82
CA SER A 112 -6.03 4.47 20.95
C SER A 112 -6.91 3.61 20.03
N THR A 113 -7.95 4.16 19.44
CA THR A 113 -8.78 3.46 18.45
C THR A 113 -8.12 3.41 17.07
N LEU A 114 -7.22 4.35 16.76
CA LEU A 114 -6.54 4.45 15.46
C LEU A 114 -5.04 4.09 15.50
N LYS A 115 -4.44 3.99 16.69
CA LYS A 115 -3.09 3.43 16.91
C LYS A 115 -3.13 1.90 17.01
#